data_AF-A0A8J3D3Z8-F1
#
_entry.id   AF-A0A8J3D3Z8-F1
#
_cell.length_a   1.000
_cell.length_b   1.000
_cell.length_c   1.000
_cell.angle_alpha   90.00
_cell.angle_beta   90.00
_cell.angle_gamma   90.00
#
_symmetry.space_group_name_H-M   'P 1'
#
loop_
_entity.id
_entity.type
_entity.pdbx_description
1 polymer ?
#
loop_
_entity_poly.entity_id
_entity_poly.type
_entity_poly.pdbx_seq_one_letter_code
_entity_poly.pdbx_strand_id
1 'polypeptide(L)'
;MNEKFRASGLMNPMFPDEITFGEKGVTFKVRKALNSTDNFVFYNDISGVEIDSGVFFSTIRVIPRMRAEIIMKNFTKGDARKVKELLLEKVQG
;
A
#
# COMPACT_ATOMS: atom_id res chain seq x y z
N MET A 1 10.12 14.53 2.05
CA MET A 1 9.66 14.13 0.70
C MET A 1 8.49 13.19 0.88
N ASN A 2 7.34 13.46 0.26
CA ASN A 2 6.17 12.58 0.34
C ASN A 2 6.19 11.65 -0.89
N GLU A 3 6.66 10.42 -0.72
CA GLU A 3 6.62 9.41 -1.79
C GLU A 3 5.21 8.88 -1.96
N LYS A 4 4.81 8.67 -3.21
CA LYS A 4 3.43 8.30 -3.55
C LYS A 4 3.41 7.26 -4.66
N PHE A 5 2.72 6.17 -4.40
CA PHE A 5 2.56 5.04 -5.30
C PHE A 5 1.09 4.84 -5.63
N ARG A 6 0.80 4.50 -6.87
CA ARG A 6 -0.57 4.26 -7.35
C ARG A 6 -0.65 2.91 -8.02
N ALA A 7 -1.76 2.22 -7.81
CA ALA A 7 -2.08 1.02 -8.56
C ALA A 7 -2.13 1.35 -10.05
N SER A 8 -1.81 0.36 -10.88
CA SER A 8 -1.83 0.51 -12.33
C SER A 8 -3.25 0.81 -12.80
N GLY A 9 -3.40 1.94 -13.51
CA GLY A 9 -4.65 2.33 -14.15
C GLY A 9 -5.08 1.38 -15.27
N LEU A 10 -4.26 0.42 -15.68
CA LEU A 10 -4.63 -0.55 -16.72
C LEU A 10 -5.75 -1.49 -16.27
N MET A 11 -5.79 -1.86 -14.99
CA MET A 11 -6.81 -2.75 -14.42
C MET A 11 -7.91 -1.99 -13.66
N ASN A 12 -7.65 -0.74 -13.23
CA ASN A 12 -8.61 0.07 -12.49
C ASN A 12 -8.47 1.57 -12.84
N PRO A 13 -8.81 1.98 -14.09
CA PRO A 13 -8.49 3.32 -14.62
C PRO A 13 -9.21 4.45 -13.88
N MET A 14 -10.41 4.19 -13.37
CA MET A 14 -11.23 5.23 -12.73
C MET A 14 -10.87 5.45 -11.26
N PHE A 15 -10.38 4.40 -10.57
CA PHE A 15 -10.18 4.43 -9.12
C PHE A 15 -8.96 3.58 -8.69
N PRO A 16 -7.73 3.99 -8.98
CA PRO A 16 -6.55 3.26 -8.53
C PRO A 16 -6.37 3.43 -7.02
N ASP A 17 -6.00 2.33 -6.34
CA ASP A 17 -5.56 2.40 -4.96
C ASP A 17 -4.27 3.25 -4.88
N GLU A 18 -4.07 3.92 -3.76
CA GLU A 18 -2.96 4.86 -3.59
C GLU A 18 -2.30 4.71 -2.22
N ILE A 19 -0.96 4.73 -2.21
CA ILE A 19 -0.14 4.71 -1.01
C ILE A 19 0.63 6.02 -0.95
N THR A 20 0.48 6.76 0.14
CA THR A 20 1.21 8.01 0.35
C THR A 20 2.01 7.91 1.64
N PHE A 21 3.34 8.02 1.52
CA PHE A 21 4.26 8.04 2.64
C PHE A 21 4.35 9.46 3.18
N GLY A 22 4.07 9.61 4.47
CA GLY A 22 4.29 10.82 5.24
C GLY A 22 5.39 10.64 6.27
N GLU A 23 5.64 11.68 7.08
CA GLU A 23 6.72 11.68 8.06
C GLU A 23 6.49 10.71 9.22
N LYS A 24 5.25 10.60 9.71
CA LYS A 24 4.91 9.77 10.88
C LYS A 24 4.31 8.40 10.54
N GLY A 25 3.92 8.22 9.28
CA GLY A 25 3.20 7.03 8.86
C GLY A 25 2.80 7.08 7.39
N VAL A 26 1.97 6.12 6.99
CA VAL A 26 1.55 5.91 5.61
C VAL A 26 0.04 5.93 5.52
N THR A 27 -0.47 6.60 4.49
CA THR A 27 -1.89 6.60 4.16
C THR A 27 -2.14 5.62 3.01
N PHE A 28 -3.04 4.67 3.23
CA PHE A 28 -3.54 3.72 2.24
C PHE A 28 -4.96 4.09 1.84
N LYS A 29 -5.11 4.60 0.62
CA LYS A 29 -6.39 4.92 0.02
C LYS A 29 -6.82 3.75 -0.86
N VAL A 30 -7.68 2.90 -0.32
CA VAL A 30 -8.25 1.74 -1.01
C VAL A 30 -9.52 2.19 -1.69
N ARG A 31 -9.58 2.12 -3.02
CA ARG A 31 -10.74 2.57 -3.79
C ARG A 31 -11.47 1.37 -4.39
N LYS A 32 -12.74 1.22 -4.01
CA LYS A 32 -13.69 0.30 -4.63
C LYS A 32 -14.68 1.12 -5.47
N ALA A 33 -15.28 0.48 -6.47
CA ALA A 33 -16.18 1.15 -7.43
C ALA A 33 -17.32 1.97 -6.79
N LEU A 34 -17.74 1.65 -5.56
CA LEU A 34 -18.82 2.33 -4.82
C LEU A 34 -18.38 2.94 -3.49
N ASN A 35 -17.15 2.72 -3.03
CA ASN A 35 -16.69 3.21 -1.73
C ASN A 35 -15.16 3.36 -1.71
N SER A 36 -14.65 4.44 -1.14
CA SER A 36 -13.22 4.66 -0.90
C SER A 36 -12.95 4.71 0.59
N THR A 37 -11.93 4.00 1.05
CA THR A 37 -11.54 3.98 2.45
C THR A 37 -10.09 4.45 2.60
N ASP A 38 -9.90 5.47 3.42
CA ASP A 38 -8.59 6.05 3.73
C ASP A 38 -8.13 5.51 5.08
N ASN A 39 -7.02 4.77 5.07
CA ASN A 39 -6.45 4.15 6.27
C ASN A 39 -5.09 4.77 6.54
N PHE A 40 -4.97 5.56 7.61
CA PHE A 40 -3.68 6.06 8.08
C PHE A 40 -3.06 5.08 9.08
N VAL A 41 -1.78 4.75 8.90
CA VAL A 41 -1.01 3.82 9.75
C VAL A 41 0.31 4.44 10.16
N PHE A 42 0.55 4.57 11.47
CA PHE A 42 1.87 4.94 11.99
C PHE A 42 2.88 3.82 11.70
N TYR A 43 4.14 4.18 11.41
CA TYR A 43 5.17 3.17 11.12
C TYR A 43 5.33 2.15 12.26
N ASN A 44 5.31 2.62 13.50
CA ASN A 44 5.44 1.76 14.69
C ASN A 44 4.30 0.74 14.84
N ASP A 45 3.14 1.03 14.24
CA ASP A 45 1.96 0.16 14.28
C ASP A 45 1.94 -0.86 13.15
N ILE A 46 2.89 -0.81 12.20
CA ILE A 46 3.02 -1.81 11.15
C ILE A 46 3.80 -3.00 11.72
N SER A 47 3.17 -4.17 11.72
CA SER A 47 3.83 -5.42 12.16
C SER A 47 4.52 -6.14 11.00
N GLY A 48 4.00 -6.00 9.79
CA GLY A 48 4.54 -6.67 8.61
C GLY A 48 3.95 -6.15 7.31
N VAL A 49 4.68 -6.42 6.22
CA VAL A 49 4.27 -6.11 4.85
C VAL A 49 4.57 -7.30 3.95
N GLU A 50 3.56 -7.80 3.27
CA GLU A 50 3.65 -8.92 2.35
C GLU A 50 3.34 -8.49 0.91
N ILE A 51 4.01 -9.12 -0.04
CA ILE A 51 3.70 -8.98 -1.47
C ILE A 51 3.30 -10.33 -1.99
N ASP A 52 2.07 -10.41 -2.49
CA ASP A 52 1.58 -11.54 -3.26
C ASP A 52 1.71 -11.19 -4.75
N SER A 53 2.60 -11.89 -5.45
CA SER A 53 2.93 -11.60 -6.85
C SER A 53 2.17 -12.54 -7.78
N GLY A 54 1.19 -12.00 -8.50
CA GLY A 54 0.53 -12.70 -9.59
C GLY A 54 1.36 -12.68 -10.89
N VAL A 55 0.77 -13.23 -11.95
CA VAL A 55 1.41 -13.32 -13.28
C VAL A 55 1.74 -11.93 -13.82
N PHE A 56 0.82 -10.96 -13.72
CA PHE A 56 0.97 -9.61 -14.28
C PHE A 56 1.10 -8.50 -13.22
N PHE A 57 0.35 -8.59 -12.12
CA PHE A 57 0.30 -7.57 -11.06
C PHE A 57 0.54 -8.17 -9.69
N SER A 58 0.85 -7.31 -8.74
CA SER A 58 1.07 -7.67 -7.35
C SER A 58 0.01 -7.07 -6.44
N THR A 59 -0.30 -7.79 -5.37
CA THR A 59 -1.12 -7.34 -4.24
C THR A 59 -0.19 -7.08 -3.06
N ILE A 60 -0.32 -5.90 -2.45
CA ILE A 60 0.42 -5.51 -1.25
C ILE A 60 -0.53 -5.70 -0.07
N ARG A 61 -0.12 -6.48 0.93
CA ARG A 61 -0.84 -6.63 2.20
C ARG A 61 -0.03 -5.98 3.30
N VAL A 62 -0.66 -5.04 4.00
CA VAL A 62 -0.08 -4.39 5.18
C VAL A 62 -0.79 -4.92 6.39
N ILE A 63 -0.03 -5.38 7.38
CA ILE A 63 -0.52 -6.04 8.59
C ILE A 63 -0.25 -5.10 9.77
N PRO A 64 -1.23 -4.29 10.20
CA PRO A 64 -1.05 -3.44 11.36
C PRO A 64 -1.31 -4.22 12.66
N ARG A 65 -0.67 -3.82 13.76
CA ARG A 65 -0.69 -4.55 15.03
C ARG A 65 -2.08 -4.68 15.69
N MET A 66 -2.94 -3.68 15.53
CA MET A 66 -4.20 -3.55 16.30
C MET A 66 -5.47 -3.50 15.43
N ARG A 67 -5.38 -3.79 14.13
CA ARG A 67 -6.53 -3.70 13.20
C ARG A 67 -6.42 -4.72 12.08
N ALA A 68 -7.51 -4.83 11.31
CA ALA A 68 -7.55 -5.65 10.10
C ALA A 68 -6.47 -5.25 9.09
N GLU A 69 -6.04 -6.24 8.31
CA GLU A 69 -5.09 -6.06 7.23
C GLU A 69 -5.63 -5.11 6.15
N ILE A 70 -4.72 -4.33 5.58
CA ILE A 70 -5.03 -3.43 4.47
C ILE A 70 -4.51 -4.09 3.19
N ILE A 71 -5.43 -4.40 2.28
CA ILE A 71 -5.14 -5.11 1.02
C ILE A 71 -5.25 -4.13 -0.14
N MET A 72 -4.12 -3.93 -0.84
CA MET A 72 -3.93 -2.99 -1.94
C MET A 72 -3.63 -3.78 -3.22
N LYS A 73 -4.44 -3.63 -4.27
CA LYS A 73 -4.35 -4.50 -5.46
C LYS A 73 -3.84 -3.76 -6.71
N ASN A 74 -3.46 -4.54 -7.72
CA ASN A 74 -3.12 -4.06 -9.06
C ASN A 74 -1.87 -3.16 -9.13
N PHE A 75 -0.90 -3.35 -8.24
CA PHE A 75 0.39 -2.67 -8.35
C PHE A 75 1.26 -3.35 -9.39
N THR A 76 2.09 -2.58 -10.09
CA THR A 76 3.17 -3.19 -10.89
C THR A 76 4.12 -3.93 -9.94
N LYS A 77 4.79 -4.98 -10.43
CA LYS A 77 5.73 -5.73 -9.59
C LYS A 77 6.86 -4.85 -9.03
N GLY A 78 7.30 -3.86 -9.84
CA GLY A 78 8.32 -2.88 -9.44
C GLY A 78 7.82 -1.96 -8.33
N ASP A 79 6.62 -1.39 -8.48
CA ASP A 79 6.03 -0.51 -7.46
C ASP A 79 5.77 -1.27 -6.16
N ALA A 80 5.24 -2.49 -6.24
CA ALA A 80 4.99 -3.31 -5.06
C ALA A 80 6.28 -3.60 -4.28
N ARG A 81 7.36 -3.96 -4.99
CA ARG A 81 8.67 -4.19 -4.38
C ARG A 81 9.19 -2.92 -3.71
N LYS A 82 9.17 -1.78 -4.40
CA LYS A 82 9.66 -0.50 -3.87
C LYS A 82 8.87 -0.05 -2.65
N VAL A 83 7.54 -0.22 -2.66
CA VAL A 83 6.69 0.07 -1.49
C VAL A 83 7.11 -0.78 -0.29
N LYS A 84 7.35 -2.08 -0.49
CA LYS A 84 7.80 -2.96 0.61
C LYS A 84 9.16 -2.52 1.15
N GLU A 85 10.13 -2.23 0.28
CA GLU A 85 11.45 -1.75 0.68
C GLU A 85 11.35 -0.47 1.52
N LEU A 86 10.59 0.53 1.06
CA LEU A 86 10.38 1.77 1.79
C LEU A 86 9.66 1.57 3.13
N LEU A 87 8.63 0.73 3.17
CA LEU A 87 7.94 0.42 4.42
C LEU A 87 8.89 -0.25 5.42
N LEU A 88 9.72 -1.20 4.98
CA LEU A 88 10.70 -1.85 5.85
C LEU A 88 11.75 -0.87 6.37
N GLU A 89 12.27 0.03 5.52
CA GLU A 89 13.20 1.08 5.93
C GLU A 89 12.60 1.96 7.03
N LYS A 90 11.33 2.38 6.89
CA LYS A 90 10.67 3.28 7.86
C LYS A 90 10.18 2.58 9.13
N VAL A 91 9.95 1.28 9.09
CA VAL A 91 9.49 0.49 10.26
C VAL A 91 10.67 0.01 11.10
N GLN A 92 11.84 -0.21 10.50
CA GLN A 92 13.06 -0.66 11.19
C GLN A 92 14.01 0.48 11.58
N GLY A 93 13.80 1.67 11.01
CA GLY A 93 14.60 2.87 11.29
C GLY A 93 14.16 3.66 12.51
#